data_AF-A0A3M2BV82-F1
#
_entry.id   AF-A0A3M2BV82-F1
#
_cell.length_a   1.000
_cell.length_b   1.000
_cell.length_c   1.000
_cell.angle_alpha   90.00
_cell.angle_beta   90.00
_cell.angle_gamma   90.00
#
_symmetry.space_group_name_H-M   'P 1'
#
loop_
_entity.id
_entity.type
_entity.pdbx_description
1 polymer ?
#
loop_
_entity_poly.entity_id
_entity_poly.type
_entity_poly.pdbx_seq_one_letter_code
_entity_poly.pdbx_strand_id
1 'polypeptide(L)'
;MYYKGKYYDKDNVMVSFIWPEGSVGLQFWPKERNLPYQLIRKYIHLQPHIQEMIDDFASQHFSGPVIGVHIRGEGAKDTGEVWLRTQFRSVDPRPYGAYLRAIDARLESDDQARLFVCSDSLQVISDLRQVYGERMITYEATRSQFGEMHIPNHPMNAGLSFSPYKLGEDVLIEACLLSKTDYFIHGNSNVVNFVLSANPDLEHDYVYRQVVSIPPEIGV
;
A
#
# COMPACT_ATOMS: atom_id res chain seq x y z
N MET A 1 -24.55 1.53 11.08
CA MET A 1 -23.74 1.79 12.29
C MET A 1 -22.73 0.65 12.37
N TYR A 2 -21.46 0.90 12.09
CA TYR A 2 -20.40 -0.12 12.12
C TYR A 2 -19.76 -0.14 13.52
N TYR A 3 -19.50 -1.33 14.04
CA TYR A 3 -18.79 -1.49 15.31
C TYR A 3 -17.29 -1.45 15.04
N LYS A 4 -16.65 -0.35 15.44
CA LYS A 4 -15.19 -0.25 15.48
C LYS A 4 -14.72 -1.02 16.72
N GLY A 5 -14.30 -2.26 16.54
CA GLY A 5 -13.75 -3.09 17.61
C GLY A 5 -12.72 -4.07 17.06
N LYS A 6 -11.70 -4.38 17.87
CA LYS A 6 -10.75 -5.46 17.57
C LYS A 6 -11.46 -6.77 17.91
N TYR A 7 -11.93 -7.49 16.91
CA TYR A 7 -12.56 -8.80 17.10
C TYR A 7 -11.63 -9.88 16.57
N TYR A 8 -11.49 -10.94 17.36
CA TYR A 8 -10.81 -12.17 17.00
C TYR A 8 -11.90 -13.19 16.70
N ASP A 9 -11.87 -13.82 15.53
CA ASP A 9 -12.72 -14.99 15.31
C ASP A 9 -12.19 -16.19 16.14
N LYS A 10 -12.94 -17.30 16.09
CA LYS A 10 -12.61 -18.55 16.79
C LYS A 10 -11.23 -19.14 16.45
N ASP A 11 -10.59 -18.63 15.38
CA ASP A 11 -9.30 -19.05 14.84
C ASP A 11 -8.22 -17.94 14.96
N ASN A 12 -8.47 -16.91 15.78
CA ASN A 12 -7.56 -15.78 16.05
C ASN A 12 -7.23 -14.89 14.82
N VAL A 13 -8.16 -14.72 13.87
CA VAL A 13 -7.99 -13.76 12.77
C VAL A 13 -8.37 -12.35 13.23
N MET A 14 -7.49 -11.37 13.03
CA MET A 14 -7.79 -9.96 13.35
C MET A 14 -8.75 -9.38 12.31
N VAL A 15 -10.00 -9.17 12.73
CA VAL A 15 -11.07 -8.60 11.91
C VAL A 15 -11.11 -7.09 12.10
N SER A 16 -11.00 -6.31 11.02
CA SER A 16 -11.10 -4.84 11.09
C SER A 16 -12.55 -4.34 11.04
N PHE A 17 -13.50 -5.11 10.49
CA PHE A 17 -14.91 -4.75 10.44
C PHE A 17 -15.83 -5.98 10.56
N ILE A 18 -16.80 -5.94 11.47
CA ILE A 18 -17.96 -6.84 11.46
C ILE A 18 -19.16 -6.01 10.99
N TRP A 19 -19.75 -6.41 9.87
CA TRP A 19 -20.96 -5.78 9.38
C TRP A 19 -22.19 -6.24 10.19
N PRO A 20 -23.30 -5.47 10.23
CA PRO A 20 -24.49 -5.82 11.03
C PRO A 20 -25.06 -7.22 10.76
N GLU A 21 -24.84 -7.74 9.57
CA GLU A 21 -25.24 -9.09 9.13
C GLU A 21 -24.24 -10.20 9.50
N GLY A 22 -23.20 -9.89 10.28
CA GLY A 22 -22.21 -10.86 10.76
C GLY A 22 -21.10 -11.18 9.77
N SER A 23 -21.03 -10.48 8.63
CA SER A 23 -19.96 -10.67 7.66
C SER A 23 -18.65 -10.04 8.16
N VAL A 24 -17.55 -10.77 7.98
CA VAL A 24 -16.20 -10.43 8.45
C VAL A 24 -15.45 -9.73 7.32
N GLY A 25 -15.15 -8.44 7.48
CA GLY A 25 -14.39 -7.64 6.52
C GLY A 25 -12.91 -7.59 6.89
N LEU A 26 -12.08 -8.38 6.22
CA LEU A 26 -10.75 -7.90 5.88
C LEU A 26 -10.95 -6.69 4.97
N GLN A 27 -10.14 -5.64 5.10
CA GLN A 27 -10.16 -4.55 4.14
C GLN A 27 -9.70 -5.14 2.80
N PHE A 28 -10.64 -5.52 1.94
CA PHE A 28 -10.35 -6.04 0.61
C PHE A 28 -10.18 -4.85 -0.33
N TRP A 29 -9.27 -4.94 -1.29
CA TRP A 29 -9.21 -4.00 -2.40
C TRP A 29 -10.53 -4.06 -3.19
N PRO A 30 -10.94 -2.96 -3.84
CA PRO A 30 -12.23 -2.89 -4.54
C PRO A 30 -12.35 -4.00 -5.59
N LYS A 31 -13.36 -4.86 -5.44
CA LYS A 31 -13.75 -5.89 -6.42
C LYS A 31 -14.48 -5.27 -7.62
N GLU A 32 -15.23 -4.20 -7.37
CA GLU A 32 -15.83 -3.35 -8.40
C GLU A 32 -15.09 -2.01 -8.38
N ARG A 33 -14.48 -1.64 -9.50
CA ARG A 33 -13.61 -0.46 -9.62
C ARG A 33 -14.15 0.60 -10.56
N ASN A 34 -15.11 0.26 -11.42
CA ASN A 34 -15.61 1.17 -12.43
C ASN A 34 -16.47 2.28 -11.82
N LEU A 35 -17.33 1.95 -10.86
CA LEU A 35 -18.16 2.96 -10.20
C LEU A 35 -17.28 3.94 -9.40
N PRO A 36 -16.34 3.50 -8.53
CA PRO A 36 -15.38 4.40 -7.91
C PRO A 36 -14.61 5.26 -8.91
N TYR A 37 -14.10 4.68 -10.00
CA TYR A 37 -13.39 5.41 -11.06
C TYR A 37 -14.24 6.53 -11.66
N GLN A 38 -15.49 6.23 -12.02
CA GLN A 38 -16.42 7.22 -12.57
C GLN A 38 -16.70 8.36 -11.58
N LEU A 39 -16.86 8.04 -10.29
CA LEU A 39 -17.10 9.04 -9.25
C LEU A 39 -15.87 9.92 -9.02
N ILE A 40 -14.68 9.33 -8.95
CA ILE A 40 -13.41 10.05 -8.81
C ILE A 40 -13.25 11.02 -9.97
N ARG A 41 -13.38 10.54 -11.22
CA ARG A 41 -13.27 11.37 -12.44
C ARG A 41 -14.27 12.52 -12.48
N LYS A 42 -15.48 12.31 -11.94
CA LYS A 42 -16.56 13.30 -11.99
C LYS A 42 -16.46 14.36 -10.90
N TYR A 43 -15.98 14.01 -9.71
CA TYR A 43 -16.11 14.86 -8.53
C TYR A 43 -14.78 15.26 -7.89
N ILE A 44 -13.69 14.54 -8.15
CA ILE A 44 -12.38 14.83 -7.57
C ILE A 44 -11.53 15.51 -8.64
N HIS A 45 -11.18 16.77 -8.36
CA HIS A 45 -10.31 17.57 -9.21
C HIS A 45 -9.12 18.02 -8.39
N LEU A 46 -7.92 17.69 -8.87
CA LEU A 46 -6.68 18.14 -8.27
C LEU A 46 -6.52 19.65 -8.45
N GLN A 47 -5.91 20.31 -7.48
CA GLN A 47 -5.46 21.68 -7.65
C GLN A 47 -4.38 21.72 -8.76
N PRO A 48 -4.33 22.77 -9.60
CA PRO A 48 -3.41 22.81 -10.74
C PRO A 48 -1.95 22.54 -10.37
N HIS A 49 -1.45 23.12 -9.27
CA HIS A 49 -0.08 22.91 -8.82
C HIS A 49 0.20 21.46 -8.37
N ILE A 50 -0.79 20.75 -7.83
CA ILE A 50 -0.64 19.33 -7.47
C ILE A 50 -0.55 18.48 -8.74
N GLN A 51 -1.39 18.78 -9.73
CA GLN A 51 -1.37 18.10 -11.02
C GLN A 51 -0.03 18.30 -11.73
N GLU A 52 0.50 19.53 -11.72
CA GLU A 52 1.81 19.87 -12.28
C GLU A 52 2.94 19.08 -11.60
N MET A 53 2.99 19.02 -10.27
CA MET A 53 3.98 18.21 -9.55
C MET A 53 3.94 16.72 -9.94
N ILE A 54 2.73 16.15 -10.12
CA ILE A 54 2.56 14.75 -10.53
C ILE A 54 3.05 14.54 -11.95
N ASP A 55 2.67 15.43 -12.87
CA ASP A 55 2.99 15.28 -14.29
C ASP A 55 4.48 15.52 -14.56
N ASP A 56 5.09 16.51 -13.87
CA ASP A 56 6.53 16.76 -13.92
C ASP A 56 7.30 15.55 -13.42
N PHE A 57 6.96 15.01 -12.24
CA PHE A 57 7.63 13.84 -11.68
C PHE A 57 7.50 12.63 -12.61
N ALA A 58 6.30 12.34 -13.11
CA ALA A 58 6.08 11.22 -14.01
C ALA A 58 6.87 11.39 -15.32
N SER A 59 6.86 12.58 -15.93
CA SER A 59 7.59 12.83 -17.18
C SER A 59 9.10 12.68 -17.03
N GLN A 60 9.66 13.01 -15.87
CA GLN A 60 11.09 12.93 -15.59
C GLN A 60 11.55 11.52 -15.22
N HIS A 61 10.72 10.75 -14.53
CA HIS A 61 11.15 9.48 -13.93
C HIS A 61 10.51 8.23 -14.54
N PHE A 62 9.29 8.32 -15.05
CA PHE A 62 8.56 7.17 -15.60
C PHE A 62 8.86 7.02 -17.10
N SER A 63 10.06 6.55 -17.37
CA SER A 63 10.49 6.13 -18.71
C SER A 63 10.56 4.61 -18.78
N GLY A 64 9.91 4.04 -19.80
CA GLY A 64 9.76 2.59 -19.92
C GLY A 64 8.80 2.01 -18.87
N PRO A 65 8.78 0.67 -18.70
CA PRO A 65 7.90 -0.01 -17.77
C PRO A 65 8.22 0.34 -16.31
N VAL A 66 7.20 0.78 -15.57
CA VAL A 66 7.29 1.13 -14.14
C VAL A 66 6.37 0.23 -13.34
N ILE A 67 6.95 -0.46 -12.36
CA ILE A 67 6.22 -1.24 -11.36
C ILE A 67 6.06 -0.36 -10.12
N GLY A 68 4.83 0.02 -9.82
CA GLY A 68 4.46 0.65 -8.56
C GLY A 68 4.52 -0.34 -7.40
N VAL A 69 5.08 0.09 -6.27
CA VAL A 69 5.18 -0.72 -5.05
C VAL A 69 4.73 0.13 -3.87
N HIS A 70 3.73 -0.34 -3.13
CA HIS A 70 3.29 0.30 -1.89
C HIS A 70 3.44 -0.65 -0.71
N ILE A 71 4.32 -0.29 0.23
CA ILE A 71 4.61 -1.06 1.45
C ILE A 71 4.42 -0.16 2.68
N ARG A 72 3.60 -0.58 3.64
CA ARG A 72 3.53 0.11 4.94
C ARG A 72 4.67 -0.32 5.85
N GLY A 73 5.19 0.63 6.63
CA GLY A 73 6.14 0.38 7.69
C GLY A 73 5.59 -0.50 8.82
N GLU A 74 6.47 -0.96 9.70
CA GLU A 74 6.11 -1.78 10.87
C GLU A 74 5.28 -1.02 11.91
N GLY A 75 5.23 0.32 11.82
CA GLY A 75 4.42 1.17 12.68
C GLY A 75 2.93 0.88 12.62
N ALA A 76 2.44 0.38 11.49
CA ALA A 76 1.04 0.06 11.30
C ALA A 76 0.62 -1.09 12.23
N LYS A 77 0.20 -0.76 13.46
CA LYS A 77 -0.17 -1.70 14.54
C LYS A 77 -1.67 -1.96 14.65
N ASP A 78 -2.50 -1.12 14.03
CA ASP A 78 -3.97 -1.18 14.14
C ASP A 78 -4.66 -1.62 12.84
N THR A 79 -3.92 -2.23 11.92
CA THR A 79 -4.46 -2.74 10.65
C THR A 79 -4.35 -4.26 10.59
N GLY A 80 -5.25 -4.91 9.84
CA GLY A 80 -5.16 -6.35 9.55
C GLY A 80 -3.84 -6.76 8.86
N GLU A 81 -3.06 -5.79 8.37
CA GLU A 81 -1.73 -6.02 7.82
C GLU A 81 -0.73 -6.55 8.85
N VAL A 82 -0.83 -6.18 10.13
CA VAL A 82 0.05 -6.76 11.18
C VAL A 82 -0.10 -8.27 11.22
N TRP A 83 -1.33 -8.75 11.27
CA TRP A 83 -1.62 -10.17 11.35
C TRP A 83 -1.13 -10.89 10.09
N LEU A 84 -1.41 -10.33 8.90
CA LEU A 84 -0.93 -10.89 7.63
C LEU A 84 0.59 -10.96 7.58
N ARG A 85 1.30 -9.89 7.95
CA ARG A 85 2.77 -9.89 8.03
C ARG A 85 3.29 -10.92 9.02
N THR A 86 2.65 -11.08 10.18
CA THR A 86 3.04 -12.10 11.16
C THR A 86 2.87 -13.51 10.60
N GLN A 87 1.75 -13.80 9.93
CA GLN A 87 1.55 -15.10 9.28
C GLN A 87 2.60 -15.36 8.20
N PHE A 88 2.93 -14.35 7.38
CA PHE A 88 4.00 -14.48 6.40
C PHE A 88 5.38 -14.65 7.04
N ARG A 89 5.69 -13.97 8.15
CA ARG A 89 6.97 -14.13 8.87
C ARG A 89 7.20 -15.56 9.35
N SER A 90 6.14 -16.30 9.65
CA SER A 90 6.23 -17.72 10.00
C SER A 90 6.69 -18.60 8.82
N VAL A 91 6.51 -18.12 7.58
CA VAL A 91 6.83 -18.87 6.34
C VAL A 91 8.08 -18.31 5.65
N ASP A 92 8.27 -16.99 5.66
CA ASP A 92 9.45 -16.29 5.17
C ASP A 92 9.89 -15.25 6.21
N PRO A 93 10.98 -15.49 6.94
CA PRO A 93 11.43 -14.60 8.00
C PRO A 93 12.02 -13.29 7.46
N ARG A 94 12.28 -13.17 6.15
CA ARG A 94 12.83 -11.93 5.57
C ARG A 94 11.82 -10.79 5.75
N PRO A 95 12.27 -9.60 6.21
CA PRO A 95 11.44 -8.40 6.18
C PRO A 95 10.85 -8.19 4.78
N TYR A 96 9.53 -8.04 4.71
CA TYR A 96 8.80 -7.80 3.46
C TYR A 96 8.99 -8.91 2.39
N GLY A 97 9.37 -10.13 2.76
CA GLY A 97 9.75 -11.18 1.81
C GLY A 97 8.70 -11.54 0.75
N ALA A 98 7.40 -11.38 1.06
CA ALA A 98 6.32 -11.53 0.08
C ALA A 98 6.36 -10.45 -1.01
N TYR A 99 6.69 -9.20 -0.65
CA TYR A 99 6.89 -8.13 -1.62
C TYR A 99 8.15 -8.35 -2.45
N LEU A 100 9.26 -8.74 -1.81
CA LEU A 100 10.51 -8.98 -2.53
C LEU A 100 10.33 -10.05 -3.60
N ARG A 101 9.69 -11.18 -3.28
CA ARG A 101 9.38 -12.22 -4.28
C ARG A 101 8.53 -11.70 -5.44
N ALA A 102 7.51 -10.89 -5.16
CA ALA A 102 6.64 -10.35 -6.20
C ALA A 102 7.40 -9.36 -7.09
N ILE A 103 8.27 -8.54 -6.50
CA ILE A 103 9.12 -7.59 -7.22
C ILE A 103 10.13 -8.34 -8.09
N ASP A 104 10.86 -9.29 -7.52
CA ASP A 104 11.88 -10.08 -8.20
C ASP A 104 11.28 -10.79 -9.43
N ALA A 105 10.13 -11.45 -9.28
CA ALA A 105 9.45 -12.15 -10.37
C ALA A 105 9.08 -11.22 -11.55
N ARG A 106 8.78 -9.94 -11.28
CA ARG A 106 8.45 -8.96 -12.33
C ARG A 106 9.71 -8.38 -12.97
N LEU A 107 10.73 -8.08 -12.18
CA LEU A 107 12.02 -7.59 -12.70
C LEU A 107 12.78 -8.66 -13.49
N GLU A 108 12.59 -9.95 -13.20
CA GLU A 108 13.15 -11.04 -14.00
C GLU A 108 12.49 -11.15 -15.39
N SER A 109 11.24 -10.70 -15.52
CA SER A 109 10.51 -10.73 -16.79
C SER A 109 10.81 -9.54 -17.72
N ASP A 110 11.38 -8.47 -17.18
CA ASP A 110 11.70 -7.24 -17.92
C ASP A 110 12.90 -6.52 -17.26
N ASP A 111 14.04 -6.51 -17.96
CA ASP A 111 15.28 -5.93 -17.46
C ASP A 111 15.30 -4.40 -17.50
N GLN A 112 14.39 -3.77 -18.27
CA GLN A 112 14.22 -2.32 -18.33
C GLN A 112 13.23 -1.81 -17.29
N ALA A 113 12.49 -2.70 -16.62
CA ALA A 113 11.51 -2.30 -15.63
C ALA A 113 12.15 -1.60 -14.42
N ARG A 114 11.53 -0.50 -14.02
CA ARG A 114 11.91 0.30 -12.85
C ARG A 114 10.86 0.17 -11.75
N LEU A 115 11.25 0.44 -10.50
CA LEU A 115 10.37 0.34 -9.33
C LEU A 115 10.03 1.71 -8.81
N PHE A 116 8.76 2.14 -8.87
CA PHE A 116 8.32 3.30 -8.12
C PHE A 116 7.83 2.89 -6.73
N VAL A 117 8.62 3.16 -5.69
CA VAL A 117 8.38 2.67 -4.33
C VAL A 117 7.84 3.78 -3.43
N CYS A 118 6.68 3.52 -2.83
CA CYS A 118 6.04 4.37 -1.84
C CYS A 118 5.94 3.64 -0.49
N SER A 119 6.33 4.35 0.58
CA SER A 119 6.19 3.88 1.95
C SER A 119 6.14 5.06 2.90
N ASP A 120 5.39 4.90 3.99
CA ASP A 120 5.40 5.83 5.12
C ASP A 120 6.64 5.68 6.02
N SER A 121 7.49 4.67 5.77
CA SER A 121 8.69 4.35 6.55
C SER A 121 9.97 4.57 5.77
N LEU A 122 10.86 5.39 6.34
CA LEU A 122 12.22 5.59 5.83
C LEU A 122 13.05 4.30 5.89
N GLN A 123 12.84 3.45 6.91
CA GLN A 123 13.49 2.15 7.00
C GLN A 123 13.16 1.28 5.79
N VAL A 124 11.88 1.16 5.43
CA VAL A 124 11.44 0.41 4.24
C VAL A 124 12.14 0.95 2.98
N ILE A 125 12.14 2.27 2.78
CA ILE A 125 12.82 2.89 1.64
C ILE A 125 14.31 2.55 1.65
N SER A 126 14.98 2.62 2.80
CA SER A 126 16.41 2.31 2.91
C SER A 126 16.70 0.84 2.57
N ASP A 127 15.90 -0.09 3.12
CA ASP A 127 16.07 -1.52 2.92
C ASP A 127 15.86 -1.90 1.43
N LEU A 128 14.79 -1.39 0.79
CA LEU A 128 14.56 -1.63 -0.63
C LEU A 128 15.64 -0.97 -1.50
N ARG A 129 16.15 0.21 -1.14
CA ARG A 129 17.23 0.87 -1.87
C ARG A 129 18.52 0.03 -1.86
N GLN A 130 18.83 -0.63 -0.75
CA GLN A 130 19.99 -1.53 -0.65
C GLN A 130 19.86 -2.74 -1.59
N VAL A 131 18.64 -3.22 -1.83
CA VAL A 131 18.38 -4.38 -2.69
C VAL A 131 18.30 -4.01 -4.17
N TYR A 132 17.55 -2.96 -4.51
CA TYR A 132 17.21 -2.63 -5.90
C TYR A 132 18.00 -1.46 -6.50
N GLY A 133 18.75 -0.71 -5.68
CA GLY A 133 19.69 0.32 -6.11
C GLY A 133 19.07 1.38 -7.01
N GLU A 134 19.65 1.56 -8.21
CA GLU A 134 19.29 2.59 -9.18
C GLU A 134 17.98 2.31 -9.92
N ARG A 135 17.49 1.07 -9.92
CA ARG A 135 16.18 0.72 -10.49
C ARG A 135 15.02 1.34 -9.71
N MET A 136 15.26 1.74 -8.48
CA MET A 136 14.26 2.30 -7.60
C MET A 136 14.08 3.81 -7.81
N ILE A 137 12.83 4.23 -7.95
CA ILE A 137 12.35 5.61 -8.05
C ILE A 137 11.53 5.86 -6.78
N THR A 138 11.71 7.01 -6.15
CA THR A 138 10.96 7.41 -4.96
C THR A 138 10.60 8.88 -5.03
N TYR A 139 9.37 9.22 -4.68
CA TYR A 139 8.99 10.62 -4.48
C TYR A 139 9.55 11.13 -3.14
N GLU A 140 9.90 12.41 -3.04
CA GLU A 140 10.40 13.03 -1.81
C GLU A 140 9.26 13.35 -0.83
N ALA A 141 8.54 12.31 -0.41
CA ALA A 141 7.51 12.41 0.63
C ALA A 141 8.11 12.52 2.04
N THR A 142 7.39 13.21 2.90
CA THR A 142 7.58 13.22 4.35
C THR A 142 7.45 11.79 4.89
N ARG A 143 8.46 11.34 5.64
CA ARG A 143 8.54 9.99 6.21
C ARG A 143 9.03 10.05 7.65
N SER A 144 8.58 9.10 8.47
CA SER A 144 9.23 8.79 9.75
C SER A 144 10.08 7.53 9.59
N GLN A 145 10.86 7.19 10.62
CA GLN A 145 11.68 5.97 10.56
C GLN A 145 10.83 4.71 10.30
N PHE A 146 9.66 4.60 10.91
CA PHE A 146 8.89 3.34 10.98
C PHE A 146 7.44 3.45 10.46
N GLY A 147 6.95 4.64 10.08
CA GLY A 147 5.59 4.87 9.60
C GLY A 147 4.67 5.61 10.58
N GLU A 148 3.36 5.59 10.31
CA GLU A 148 2.29 6.11 11.19
C GLU A 148 2.44 7.58 11.61
N MET A 149 2.94 8.44 10.73
CA MET A 149 3.16 9.88 11.00
C MET A 149 1.88 10.65 11.36
N HIS A 150 0.71 10.12 11.03
CA HIS A 150 -0.59 10.74 11.32
C HIS A 150 -1.03 10.56 12.78
N ILE A 151 -0.33 9.73 13.57
CA ILE A 151 -0.61 9.53 15.00
C ILE A 151 0.26 10.53 15.80
N PRO A 152 -0.35 11.56 16.42
CA PRO A 152 0.41 12.49 17.25
C PRO A 152 1.10 11.77 18.40
N ASN A 153 2.34 12.14 18.71
CA ASN A 153 3.13 11.60 19.82
C ASN A 153 3.34 10.07 19.78
N HIS A 154 3.35 9.45 18.60
CA HIS A 154 3.70 8.03 18.51
C HIS A 154 5.10 7.81 19.15
N PRO A 155 5.26 6.88 20.11
CA PRO A 155 6.50 6.75 20.88
C PRO A 155 7.75 6.57 20.03
N MET A 156 7.61 5.85 18.91
CA MET A 156 8.72 5.61 17.98
C MET A 156 9.04 6.83 17.09
N ASN A 157 8.15 7.83 16.98
CA ASN A 157 8.41 9.08 16.25
C ASN A 157 9.23 10.07 17.09
N ALA A 158 9.67 9.71 18.30
CA ALA A 158 10.61 10.47 19.12
C ALA A 158 10.24 11.97 19.31
N GLY A 159 8.95 12.29 19.38
CA GLY A 159 8.48 13.68 19.54
C GLY A 159 8.49 14.51 18.26
N LEU A 160 8.74 13.91 17.09
CA LEU A 160 8.59 14.57 15.80
C LEU A 160 7.12 14.95 15.57
N SER A 161 6.93 16.14 14.99
CA SER A 161 5.64 16.65 14.54
C SER A 161 5.66 16.77 13.03
N PHE A 162 4.59 16.33 12.39
CA PHE A 162 4.45 16.33 10.94
C PHE A 162 3.27 17.22 10.55
N SER A 163 3.45 18.06 9.54
CA SER A 163 2.37 18.90 9.02
C SER A 163 1.27 18.02 8.41
N PRO A 164 0.02 18.05 8.92
CA PRO A 164 -1.07 17.26 8.34
C PRO A 164 -1.34 17.61 6.89
N TYR A 165 -1.18 18.89 6.52
CA TYR A 165 -1.29 19.35 5.15
C TYR A 165 -0.26 18.66 4.25
N LYS A 166 1.02 18.67 4.67
CA LYS A 166 2.10 18.08 3.89
C LYS A 166 1.98 16.56 3.78
N LEU A 167 1.60 15.89 4.88
CA LEU A 167 1.32 14.45 4.83
C LEU A 167 0.18 14.11 3.84
N GLY A 168 -0.88 14.94 3.82
CA GLY A 168 -1.99 14.80 2.89
C GLY A 168 -1.59 15.05 1.44
N GLU A 169 -0.76 16.07 1.19
CA GLU A 169 -0.20 16.38 -0.12
C GLU A 169 0.69 15.22 -0.62
N ASP A 170 1.61 14.73 0.21
CA ASP A 170 2.54 13.67 -0.14
C ASP A 170 1.83 12.36 -0.49
N VAL A 171 0.88 11.93 0.35
CA VAL A 171 0.14 10.69 0.08
C VAL A 171 -0.76 10.82 -1.15
N LEU A 172 -1.31 12.01 -1.42
CA LEU A 172 -2.11 12.27 -2.62
C LEU A 172 -1.25 12.15 -3.89
N ILE A 173 -0.07 12.77 -3.88
CA ILE A 173 0.87 12.73 -5.01
C ILE A 173 1.37 11.30 -5.23
N GLU A 174 1.84 10.62 -4.19
CA GLU A 174 2.29 9.22 -4.28
C GLU A 174 1.17 8.31 -4.81
N ALA A 175 -0.07 8.46 -4.31
CA ALA A 175 -1.18 7.63 -4.76
C ALA A 175 -1.56 7.90 -6.23
N CYS A 176 -1.52 9.15 -6.68
CA CYS A 176 -1.73 9.49 -8.08
C CYS A 176 -0.60 8.94 -8.97
N LEU A 177 0.66 9.04 -8.54
CA LEU A 177 1.81 8.47 -9.26
C LEU A 177 1.73 6.95 -9.34
N LEU A 178 1.37 6.26 -8.25
CA LEU A 178 1.13 4.82 -8.23
C LEU A 178 0.02 4.41 -9.21
N SER A 179 -1.03 5.23 -9.38
CA SER A 179 -2.09 4.93 -10.37
C SER A 179 -1.65 5.08 -11.82
N LYS A 180 -0.50 5.73 -12.07
CA LYS A 180 0.10 5.97 -13.39
C LYS A 180 1.17 4.93 -13.76
N THR A 181 1.49 3.98 -12.88
CA THR A 181 2.45 2.91 -13.18
C THR A 181 1.83 1.82 -14.05
N ASP A 182 2.65 0.97 -14.67
CA ASP A 182 2.18 -0.10 -15.58
C ASP A 182 1.73 -1.37 -14.83
N TYR A 183 2.26 -1.59 -13.63
CA TYR A 183 1.92 -2.71 -12.77
C TYR A 183 1.99 -2.30 -11.31
N PHE A 184 1.18 -2.90 -10.42
CA PHE A 184 1.14 -2.50 -9.01
C PHE A 184 1.27 -3.67 -8.02
N ILE A 185 2.29 -3.62 -7.15
CA ILE A 185 2.50 -4.60 -6.09
C ILE A 185 2.16 -3.96 -4.75
N HIS A 186 1.28 -4.60 -3.98
CA HIS A 186 0.79 -3.98 -2.76
C HIS A 186 0.31 -4.97 -1.68
N GLY A 187 0.26 -4.47 -0.45
CA GLY A 187 -0.46 -5.08 0.68
C GLY A 187 -1.82 -4.43 0.91
N ASN A 188 -2.26 -4.35 2.16
CA ASN A 188 -3.57 -3.81 2.51
C ASN A 188 -3.47 -2.33 2.93
N SER A 189 -4.14 -1.43 2.21
CA SER A 189 -4.12 0.01 2.53
C SER A 189 -5.29 0.76 1.91
N ASN A 190 -5.72 1.86 2.55
CA ASN A 190 -6.64 2.80 1.92
C ASN A 190 -6.01 3.50 0.70
N VAL A 191 -4.69 3.69 0.69
CA VAL A 191 -3.95 4.22 -0.46
C VAL A 191 -4.15 3.31 -1.66
N VAL A 192 -4.03 1.99 -1.46
CA VAL A 192 -4.27 0.97 -2.50
C VAL A 192 -5.69 1.04 -3.03
N ASN A 193 -6.70 1.23 -2.16
CA ASN A 193 -8.09 1.36 -2.59
C ASN A 193 -8.27 2.57 -3.53
N PHE A 194 -7.63 3.70 -3.22
CA PHE A 194 -7.64 4.85 -4.11
C PHE A 194 -6.93 4.54 -5.43
N VAL A 195 -5.71 4.01 -5.39
CA VAL A 195 -4.91 3.69 -6.59
C VAL A 195 -5.70 2.83 -7.58
N LEU A 196 -6.25 1.72 -7.09
CA LEU A 196 -7.03 0.78 -7.92
C LEU A 196 -8.41 1.33 -8.33
N SER A 197 -8.93 2.34 -7.64
CA SER A 197 -10.14 3.05 -8.05
C SER A 197 -9.84 4.16 -9.06
N ALA A 198 -8.65 4.76 -8.99
CA ALA A 198 -8.20 5.82 -9.90
C ALA A 198 -7.76 5.26 -11.26
N ASN A 199 -7.27 4.01 -11.28
CA ASN A 199 -6.97 3.25 -12.48
C ASN A 199 -7.59 1.83 -12.37
N PRO A 200 -8.82 1.62 -12.86
CA PRO A 200 -9.55 0.36 -12.68
C PRO A 200 -8.91 -0.83 -13.41
N ASP A 201 -8.20 -0.54 -14.51
CA ASP A 201 -7.55 -1.54 -15.38
C ASP A 201 -6.11 -1.85 -14.95
N LEU A 202 -5.60 -1.20 -13.89
CA LEU A 202 -4.24 -1.42 -13.40
C LEU A 202 -4.06 -2.87 -12.94
N GLU A 203 -3.20 -3.59 -13.65
CA GLU A 203 -2.77 -4.92 -13.25
C GLU A 203 -1.99 -4.86 -11.94
N HIS A 204 -2.24 -5.84 -11.06
CA HIS A 204 -1.70 -5.76 -9.70
C HIS A 204 -1.56 -7.12 -9.01
N ASP A 205 -0.59 -7.21 -8.10
CA ASP A 205 -0.37 -8.33 -7.20
C ASP A 205 -0.63 -7.90 -5.75
N TYR A 206 -1.60 -8.58 -5.12
CA TYR A 206 -1.77 -8.52 -3.68
C TYR A 206 -0.89 -9.58 -3.00
N VAL A 207 0.17 -9.12 -2.35
CA VAL A 207 1.24 -10.00 -1.85
C VAL A 207 0.78 -10.97 -0.76
N TYR A 208 -0.36 -10.69 -0.11
CA TYR A 208 -0.89 -11.57 0.92
C TYR A 208 -1.97 -12.55 0.43
N ARG A 209 -2.18 -12.68 -0.89
CA ARG A 209 -3.24 -13.53 -1.47
C ARG A 209 -3.16 -14.98 -1.00
N GLN A 210 -1.94 -15.53 -0.89
CA GLN A 210 -1.71 -16.94 -0.50
C GLN A 210 -1.99 -17.24 0.98
N VAL A 211 -2.03 -16.21 1.85
CA VAL A 211 -2.41 -16.38 3.26
C VAL A 211 -3.92 -16.20 3.47
N VAL A 212 -4.59 -15.49 2.55
CA VAL A 212 -6.05 -15.26 2.61
C VAL A 212 -6.86 -16.43 2.02
N SER A 213 -6.23 -17.38 1.34
CA SER A 213 -6.87 -18.67 1.04
C SER A 213 -7.06 -19.46 2.34
N ILE A 214 -8.25 -19.29 2.93
CA ILE A 214 -8.79 -20.11 4.01
C ILE A 214 -8.65 -21.58 3.60
N PRO A 215 -8.15 -22.48 4.48
CA PRO A 215 -8.12 -23.90 4.18
C PRO A 215 -9.53 -24.37 3.75
N PRO A 216 -9.68 -25.08 2.63
CA PRO A 216 -10.88 -25.86 2.45
C PRO A 216 -10.89 -26.91 3.56
N GLU A 217 -12.01 -27.00 4.28
CA GLU A 217 -12.34 -27.99 5.31
C GLU A 217 -11.93 -27.68 6.75
N ILE A 218 -12.86 -27.08 7.50
CA ILE A 218 -13.33 -27.75 8.72
C ILE A 218 -14.78 -28.12 8.43
N GLY A 219 -15.01 -29.42 8.29
CA GLY A 219 -16.31 -30.00 7.98
C GLY A 219 -17.39 -29.64 9.00
N VAL A 220 -18.62 -29.84 8.54
CA VAL A 220 -19.92 -29.83 9.24
C VAL A 220 -19.83 -30.19 10.73
#